data_AF-A0A7X9CZM4-F1
#
_entry.id   AF-A0A7X9CZM4-F1
#
_cell.length_a   1.000
_cell.length_b   1.000
_cell.length_c   1.000
_cell.angle_alpha   90.00
_cell.angle_beta   90.00
_cell.angle_gamma   90.00
#
_symmetry.space_group_name_H-M   'P 1'
#
loop_
_entity.id
_entity.type
_entity.pdbx_description
1 polymer ?
#
loop_
_entity_poly.entity_id
_entity_poly.type
_entity_poly.pdbx_seq_one_letter_code
_entity_poly.pdbx_strand_id
1 'polypeptide(L)'
;ESVDEDSLRTEPKIVSNNDTLPAEKEKDIDLPSDSDVQSSDTVTTARGEMPVLDIWRAVLDDLQREMRMDIALCARPARIKADGKLFAIHFDSHLKGQYNLISRPDNARLIQQLLTNHVGKKVELRIILDQKHDSLEGDSAEWGWLKQAREQALIEDIPSPEGENE
;
A
#
# COMPACT_ATOMS: atom_id res chain seq x y z
N GLU A 1 -59.40 6.01 -3.86
CA GLU A 1 -59.73 4.88 -4.75
C GLU A 1 -58.82 5.01 -5.97
N SER A 2 -57.99 4.06 -6.39
CA SER A 2 -57.79 2.65 -6.03
C SER A 2 -56.40 2.23 -6.52
N VAL A 3 -55.92 1.13 -5.96
CA VAL A 3 -54.65 0.41 -6.13
C VAL A 3 -54.48 -0.17 -7.55
N ASP A 4 -53.25 -0.43 -8.01
CA ASP A 4 -52.75 -1.80 -8.28
C ASP A 4 -51.37 -1.82 -9.00
N GLU A 5 -50.45 -2.61 -8.42
CA GLU A 5 -49.26 -3.19 -9.05
C GLU A 5 -49.68 -4.29 -10.06
N ASP A 6 -48.82 -4.65 -11.03
CA ASP A 6 -48.12 -5.95 -11.02
C ASP A 6 -47.30 -6.18 -12.31
N SER A 7 -46.22 -6.92 -12.09
CA SER A 7 -45.32 -7.71 -12.93
C SER A 7 -45.91 -8.30 -14.22
N LEU A 8 -45.05 -8.49 -15.25
CA LEU A 8 -44.91 -9.80 -15.92
C LEU A 8 -43.69 -9.90 -16.86
N ARG A 9 -43.00 -11.01 -16.64
CA ARG A 9 -41.83 -11.65 -17.26
C ARG A 9 -42.18 -12.29 -18.62
N THR A 10 -41.26 -12.31 -19.59
CA THR A 10 -41.20 -13.38 -20.60
C THR A 10 -39.81 -13.53 -21.23
N GLU A 11 -39.22 -14.74 -21.13
CA GLU A 11 -38.03 -15.21 -21.86
C GLU A 11 -38.34 -15.47 -23.35
N PRO A 12 -37.35 -15.77 -24.23
CA PRO A 12 -37.12 -17.19 -24.49
C PRO A 12 -35.69 -17.65 -24.93
N LYS A 13 -35.41 -18.91 -24.58
CA LYS A 13 -34.77 -20.01 -25.34
C LYS A 13 -33.31 -19.93 -25.81
N ILE A 14 -32.53 -20.80 -25.16
CA ILE A 14 -31.31 -21.48 -25.62
C ILE A 14 -31.62 -22.47 -26.75
N VAL A 15 -30.81 -22.51 -27.81
CA VAL A 15 -30.49 -23.73 -28.58
C VAL A 15 -29.00 -23.71 -28.94
N SER A 16 -28.40 -24.89 -28.79
CA SER A 16 -26.98 -25.20 -28.69
C SER A 16 -26.46 -25.92 -29.95
N ASN A 17 -25.12 -26.07 -29.99
CA ASN A 17 -24.29 -27.05 -30.71
C ASN A 17 -23.71 -26.57 -32.06
N ASN A 18 -22.45 -26.83 -32.43
CA ASN A 18 -21.28 -27.39 -31.76
C ASN A 18 -20.06 -27.14 -32.68
N ASP A 19 -18.88 -27.30 -32.09
CA ASP A 19 -17.68 -27.93 -32.65
C ASP A 19 -16.42 -27.09 -32.88
N THR A 20 -15.34 -27.69 -32.36
CA THR A 20 -13.92 -27.59 -32.72
C THR A 20 -13.08 -26.44 -32.13
N LEU A 21 -12.52 -26.70 -30.94
CA LEU A 21 -11.08 -26.45 -30.66
C LEU A 21 -10.24 -27.42 -31.52
N PRO A 22 -8.96 -27.16 -31.88
CA PRO A 22 -7.97 -26.52 -31.02
C PRO A 22 -6.96 -25.59 -31.73
N ALA A 23 -6.31 -24.71 -30.97
CA ALA A 23 -4.89 -24.40 -31.12
C ALA A 23 -4.47 -23.46 -30.01
N GLU A 24 -3.77 -24.03 -29.03
CA GLU A 24 -2.89 -23.33 -28.11
C GLU A 24 -1.99 -22.38 -28.91
N LYS A 25 -2.16 -21.08 -28.71
CA LYS A 25 -1.04 -20.15 -28.79
C LYS A 25 -0.78 -19.73 -27.37
N GLU A 26 0.23 -20.36 -26.78
CA GLU A 26 1.04 -19.77 -25.72
C GLU A 26 1.37 -18.35 -26.16
N LYS A 27 0.55 -17.40 -25.73
CA LYS A 27 1.03 -16.04 -25.56
C LYS A 27 1.84 -16.16 -24.29
N ASP A 28 3.16 -16.15 -24.44
CA ASP A 28 4.06 -15.65 -23.42
C ASP A 28 3.42 -14.38 -22.86
N ILE A 29 2.73 -14.56 -21.73
CA ILE A 29 2.45 -13.45 -20.85
C ILE A 29 3.82 -13.24 -20.26
N ASP A 30 4.58 -12.32 -20.85
CA ASP A 30 5.61 -11.61 -20.10
C ASP A 30 4.95 -11.22 -18.79
N LEU A 31 5.27 -11.96 -17.72
CA LEU A 31 4.92 -11.54 -16.38
C LEU A 31 5.48 -10.12 -16.28
N PRO A 32 4.65 -9.09 -16.01
CA PRO A 32 5.22 -7.81 -15.66
C PRO A 32 6.10 -8.07 -14.43
N SER A 33 7.39 -7.86 -14.63
CA SER A 33 8.45 -7.98 -13.64
C SER A 33 8.00 -7.37 -12.31
N ASP A 34 8.34 -8.01 -11.19
CA ASP A 34 7.91 -7.68 -9.82
C ASP A 34 8.47 -6.35 -9.25
N SER A 35 8.84 -5.40 -10.10
CA SER A 35 9.11 -4.01 -9.72
C SER A 35 8.43 -3.11 -10.76
N ASP A 36 7.76 -2.02 -10.40
CA ASP A 36 8.45 -0.74 -10.44
C ASP A 36 7.48 0.37 -10.00
N VAL A 37 7.33 0.55 -8.69
CA VAL A 37 7.33 1.94 -8.21
C VAL A 37 8.75 2.15 -7.73
N GLN A 38 9.65 2.45 -8.66
CA GLN A 38 10.99 2.89 -8.34
C GLN A 38 10.89 4.36 -7.94
N SER A 39 11.46 4.68 -6.79
CA SER A 39 11.45 6.07 -6.33
C SER A 39 12.27 6.93 -7.26
N SER A 40 11.75 8.12 -7.62
CA SER A 40 12.56 9.10 -8.36
C SER A 40 13.71 9.64 -7.52
N ASP A 41 13.56 9.59 -6.20
CA ASP A 41 14.48 10.20 -5.24
C ASP A 41 15.41 9.13 -4.66
N THR A 42 16.70 9.47 -4.56
CA THR A 42 17.72 8.64 -3.91
C THR A 42 18.40 9.38 -2.77
N VAL A 43 18.91 8.63 -1.80
CA VAL A 43 19.66 9.17 -0.67
C VAL A 43 20.98 8.42 -0.53
N THR A 44 22.07 9.17 -0.34
CA THR A 44 23.38 8.58 -0.03
C THR A 44 23.39 8.05 1.40
N THR A 45 23.42 6.73 1.53
CA THR A 45 23.55 6.00 2.80
C THR A 45 24.99 5.50 2.99
N ALA A 46 25.29 4.89 4.13
CA ALA A 46 26.56 4.20 4.35
C ALA A 46 26.79 3.01 3.39
N ARG A 47 25.73 2.48 2.77
CA ARG A 47 25.78 1.35 1.81
C ARG A 47 25.82 1.80 0.35
N GLY A 48 25.84 3.11 0.10
CA GLY A 48 25.73 3.70 -1.24
C GLY A 48 24.42 4.47 -1.43
N GLU A 49 24.15 4.87 -2.66
CA GLU A 49 22.86 5.47 -3.01
C GLU A 49 21.76 4.42 -2.96
N MET A 50 20.68 4.74 -2.25
CA MET A 50 19.49 3.90 -2.13
C MET A 50 18.24 4.70 -2.49
N PRO A 51 17.24 4.09 -3.14
CA PRO A 51 15.94 4.71 -3.35
C PRO A 51 15.27 5.09 -2.03
N VAL A 52 14.69 6.28 -1.96
CA VAL A 52 14.00 6.77 -0.76
C VAL A 52 12.87 5.83 -0.35
N LEU A 53 12.12 5.31 -1.32
CA LEU A 53 11.03 4.37 -1.06
C LEU A 53 11.51 3.07 -0.41
N ASP A 54 12.71 2.57 -0.73
CA ASP A 54 13.23 1.35 -0.12
C ASP A 54 13.64 1.58 1.33
N ILE A 55 14.24 2.74 1.62
CA ILE A 55 14.50 3.18 2.99
C ILE A 55 13.17 3.28 3.76
N TRP A 56 12.14 3.85 3.13
CA TRP A 56 10.83 4.01 3.76
C TRP A 56 10.15 2.67 4.06
N ARG A 57 10.18 1.74 3.12
CA ARG A 57 9.70 0.36 3.32
C ARG A 57 10.41 -0.30 4.50
N ALA A 58 11.74 -0.18 4.58
CA ALA A 58 12.51 -0.74 5.69
C ALA A 58 12.13 -0.12 7.05
N VAL A 59 11.85 1.18 7.10
CA VAL A 59 11.33 1.85 8.31
C VAL A 59 9.95 1.31 8.71
N LEU A 60 9.05 1.12 7.74
CA LEU A 60 7.72 0.56 7.99
C LEU A 60 7.81 -0.88 8.52
N ASP A 61 8.76 -1.67 8.02
CA ASP A 61 9.00 -3.03 8.50
C ASP A 61 9.58 -3.04 9.93
N ASP A 62 10.49 -2.11 10.25
CA ASP A 62 11.00 -1.97 11.63
C ASP A 62 9.90 -1.60 12.62
N LEU A 63 8.97 -0.70 12.23
CA LEU A 63 7.80 -0.39 13.05
C LEU A 63 6.94 -1.63 13.32
N GLN A 64 6.80 -2.53 12.34
CA GLN A 64 6.09 -3.80 12.54
C GLN A 64 6.85 -4.73 13.50
N ARG A 65 8.17 -4.84 13.35
CA ARG A 65 9.04 -5.65 14.24
C ARG A 65 9.02 -5.13 15.69
N GLU A 66 8.90 -3.82 15.88
CA GLU A 66 8.77 -3.18 17.19
C GLU A 66 7.34 -3.22 17.76
N MET A 67 6.43 -4.01 17.17
CA MET A 67 5.03 -4.12 17.60
C MET A 67 4.25 -2.80 17.52
N ARG A 68 4.71 -1.84 16.69
CA ARG A 68 4.05 -0.55 16.41
C ARG A 68 3.26 -0.59 15.12
N MET A 69 2.43 -1.62 14.98
CA MET A 69 1.60 -1.84 13.79
C MET A 69 0.63 -0.68 13.53
N ASP A 70 0.15 -0.02 14.59
CA ASP A 70 -0.69 1.17 14.52
C ASP A 70 -0.01 2.31 13.73
N ILE A 71 1.26 2.58 14.03
CA ILE A 71 2.07 3.57 13.30
C ILE A 71 2.32 3.07 11.88
N ALA A 72 2.76 1.82 11.72
CA ALA A 72 3.13 1.29 10.41
C ALA A 72 1.96 1.38 9.42
N LEU A 73 0.74 1.02 9.84
CA LEU A 73 -0.46 1.10 9.01
C LEU A 73 -0.86 2.55 8.72
N CYS A 74 -0.80 3.43 9.71
CA CYS A 74 -1.15 4.84 9.51
C CYS A 74 -0.14 5.58 8.62
N ALA A 75 1.14 5.21 8.67
CA ALA A 75 2.19 5.86 7.90
C ALA A 75 2.28 5.35 6.45
N ARG A 76 1.86 4.11 6.18
CA ARG A 76 1.99 3.46 4.87
C ARG A 76 1.37 4.22 3.68
N PRO A 77 0.18 4.85 3.78
CA PRO A 77 -0.39 5.62 2.67
C PRO A 77 0.34 6.94 2.40
N ALA A 78 1.23 7.38 3.30
CA ALA A 78 1.95 8.63 3.13
C ALA A 78 2.95 8.55 1.98
N ARG A 79 3.09 9.66 1.25
CA ARG A 79 4.13 9.85 0.25
C ARG A 79 5.39 10.33 0.93
N ILE A 80 6.53 9.80 0.52
CA ILE A 80 7.83 10.22 1.06
C ILE A 80 8.68 10.87 -0.02
N LYS A 81 9.42 11.90 0.41
CA LYS A 81 10.46 12.57 -0.36
C LYS A 81 11.70 12.80 0.48
N ALA A 82 12.83 12.93 -0.20
CA ALA A 82 14.06 13.38 0.43
C ALA A 82 14.76 14.48 -0.38
N ASP A 83 15.14 15.55 0.31
CA ASP A 83 16.06 16.57 -0.19
C ASP A 83 17.32 16.55 0.68
N GLY A 84 18.32 15.79 0.23
CA GLY A 84 19.60 15.61 0.91
C GLY A 84 19.48 14.94 2.29
N LYS A 85 19.30 15.74 3.35
CA LYS A 85 19.14 15.27 4.75
C LYS A 85 17.73 15.47 5.29
N LEU A 86 16.86 16.15 4.54
CA LEU A 86 15.50 16.42 4.94
C LEU A 86 14.57 15.38 4.31
N PHE A 87 13.89 14.62 5.16
CA PHE A 87 12.80 13.75 4.75
C PHE A 87 11.48 14.46 4.99
N ALA A 88 10.59 14.40 4.01
CA ALA A 88 9.23 14.91 4.11
C ALA A 88 8.25 13.77 3.91
N ILE A 89 7.37 13.56 4.90
CA ILE A 89 6.25 12.62 4.84
C ILE A 89 4.98 13.43 4.61
N HIS A 90 4.38 13.23 3.46
CA HIS A 90 3.20 13.92 2.98
C HIS A 90 1.96 13.05 3.12
N PHE A 91 0.94 13.60 3.78
CA PHE A 91 -0.38 13.01 3.88
C PHE A 91 -1.37 13.82 3.06
N ASP A 92 -2.19 13.13 2.27
CA ASP A 92 -3.33 13.76 1.60
C ASP A 92 -4.31 14.32 2.64
N SER A 93 -5.05 15.39 2.30
CA SER A 93 -5.99 16.07 3.22
C SER A 93 -7.03 15.13 3.87
N HIS A 94 -7.42 14.06 3.18
CA HIS A 94 -8.38 13.08 3.68
C HIS A 94 -7.77 12.13 4.73
N LEU A 95 -6.44 12.03 4.82
CA LEU A 95 -5.69 11.22 5.78
C LEU A 95 -5.36 11.98 7.07
N LYS A 96 -6.21 12.93 7.48
CA LYS A 96 -5.98 13.76 8.66
C LYS A 96 -5.82 12.94 9.96
N GLY A 97 -6.53 11.82 10.09
CA GLY A 97 -6.41 10.93 11.24
C GLY A 97 -5.01 10.31 11.36
N GLN A 98 -4.50 9.80 10.24
CA GLN A 98 -3.18 9.22 10.10
C GLN A 98 -2.11 10.28 10.36
N TYR A 99 -2.22 11.44 9.71
CA TYR A 99 -1.35 12.59 9.96
C TYR A 99 -1.29 12.92 11.45
N ASN A 100 -2.43 13.06 12.13
CA ASN A 100 -2.47 13.42 13.56
C ASN A 100 -1.80 12.38 14.47
N LEU A 101 -1.85 11.08 14.11
CA LEU A 101 -1.15 10.04 14.87
C LEU A 101 0.36 10.15 14.64
N ILE A 102 0.77 10.26 13.38
CA ILE A 102 2.18 10.25 12.98
C ILE A 102 2.90 11.53 13.41
N SER A 103 2.21 12.68 13.39
CA SER A 103 2.73 13.98 13.80
C SER A 103 2.90 14.13 15.33
N ARG A 104 2.48 13.15 16.14
CA ARG A 104 2.73 13.18 17.59
C ARG A 104 4.24 13.18 17.84
N PRO A 105 4.76 13.98 18.81
CA PRO A 105 6.20 14.13 19.01
C PRO A 105 6.94 12.81 19.18
N ASP A 106 6.38 11.87 19.94
CA ASP A 106 7.04 10.58 20.21
C ASP A 106 7.07 9.68 18.97
N ASN A 107 5.98 9.65 18.19
CA ASN A 107 5.89 8.88 16.95
C ASN A 107 6.81 9.47 15.87
N ALA A 108 6.82 10.80 15.72
CA ALA A 108 7.70 11.50 14.79
C ALA A 108 9.18 11.27 15.14
N ARG A 109 9.54 11.32 16.44
CA ARG A 109 10.91 11.02 16.90
C ARG A 109 11.31 9.59 16.61
N LEU A 110 10.42 8.62 16.86
CA LEU A 110 10.67 7.21 16.54
C LEU A 110 10.95 7.04 15.05
N ILE A 111 10.08 7.57 14.19
CA ILE A 111 10.26 7.48 12.73
C ILE A 111 11.56 8.16 12.28
N GLN A 112 11.88 9.34 12.83
CA GLN A 112 13.13 10.04 12.53
C GLN A 112 14.36 9.24 12.98
N GLN A 113 14.28 8.55 14.12
CA GLN A 113 15.34 7.67 14.60
C GLN A 113 15.54 6.48 13.66
N LEU A 114 14.46 5.83 13.23
CA LEU A 114 14.53 4.71 12.27
C LEU A 114 15.12 5.16 10.93
N LEU A 115 14.66 6.30 10.40
CA LEU A 115 15.25 6.90 9.18
C LEU A 115 16.75 7.20 9.36
N THR A 116 17.13 7.76 10.51
CA THR A 116 18.54 8.03 10.83
C THR A 116 19.38 6.75 10.84
N ASN A 117 18.84 5.65 11.38
CA ASN A 117 19.52 4.37 11.45
C ASN A 117 19.77 3.78 10.05
N HIS A 118 18.75 3.80 9.18
CA HIS A 118 18.87 3.30 7.81
C HIS A 118 19.80 4.15 6.94
N VAL A 119 19.76 5.48 7.11
CA VAL A 119 20.60 6.39 6.34
C VAL A 119 22.04 6.42 6.86
N GLY A 120 22.28 6.10 8.13
CA GLY A 120 23.59 6.07 8.77
C GLY A 120 24.14 7.44 9.18
N LYS A 121 23.34 8.50 9.05
CA LYS A 121 23.66 9.88 9.46
C LYS A 121 22.37 10.55 9.92
N LYS A 122 22.50 11.56 10.79
CA LYS A 122 21.36 12.32 11.31
C LYS A 122 20.57 12.96 10.15
N VAL A 123 19.27 12.70 10.13
CA VAL A 123 18.31 13.28 9.19
C VAL A 123 17.33 14.21 9.91
N GLU A 124 16.73 15.12 9.17
CA GLU A 124 15.59 15.92 9.61
C GLU A 124 14.30 15.32 9.05
N LEU A 125 13.22 15.38 9.84
CA LEU A 125 11.91 14.86 9.45
C LEU A 125 10.87 15.98 9.52
N ARG A 126 10.11 16.15 8.43
CA ARG A 126 8.89 16.95 8.39
C ARG A 126 7.70 16.07 8.04
N ILE A 127 6.59 16.30 8.74
CA ILE A 127 5.32 15.61 8.50
C ILE A 127 4.31 16.69 8.10
N ILE A 128 3.70 16.52 6.93
CA ILE A 128 2.90 17.56 6.25
C ILE A 128 1.53 16.97 5.92
N LEU A 129 0.48 17.78 6.12
CA LEU A 129 -0.87 17.49 5.64
C LEU A 129 -1.16 18.41 4.45
N ASP A 130 -1.20 17.86 3.25
CA ASP A 130 -1.39 18.60 2.01
C ASP A 130 -2.86 18.99 1.88
N GLN A 131 -3.17 20.25 2.21
CA GLN A 131 -4.53 20.79 2.19
C GLN A 131 -5.08 21.01 0.77
N LYS A 132 -4.19 21.18 -0.20
CA LYS A 132 -4.50 21.17 -1.62
C LYS A 132 -3.96 19.86 -2.17
N HIS A 133 -4.77 19.08 -2.87
CA HIS A 133 -4.36 17.85 -3.56
C HIS A 133 -3.34 18.09 -4.70
N ASP A 134 -2.64 19.22 -4.69
CA ASP A 134 -1.91 19.79 -5.84
C ASP A 134 -0.47 19.30 -5.96
N SER A 135 0.07 18.58 -4.97
CA SER A 135 1.40 17.98 -5.09
C SER A 135 1.30 16.47 -4.88
N LEU A 136 0.95 15.74 -5.94
CA LEU A 136 1.06 14.27 -6.04
C LEU A 136 2.52 13.80 -6.07
N GLU A 137 3.31 14.35 -5.18
CA GLU A 137 4.75 14.43 -5.29
C GLU A 137 5.34 13.45 -4.25
N GLY A 138 6.18 12.53 -4.71
CA GLY A 138 6.79 11.50 -3.87
C GLY A 138 6.05 10.16 -3.94
N ASP A 139 6.71 9.11 -3.45
CA ASP A 139 6.27 7.74 -3.63
C ASP A 139 5.65 7.18 -2.35
N SER A 140 4.65 6.31 -2.51
CA SER A 140 3.95 5.64 -1.41
C SER A 140 4.25 4.14 -1.42
N ALA A 141 4.39 3.55 -0.22
CA ALA A 141 4.60 2.11 -0.04
C ALA A 141 3.26 1.32 -0.04
N GLU A 142 2.13 2.00 -0.17
CA GLU A 142 0.79 1.42 -0.04
C GLU A 142 0.48 0.37 -1.10
N TRP A 143 0.67 0.69 -2.39
CA TRP A 143 0.21 -0.18 -3.48
C TRP A 143 0.86 -1.56 -3.48
N GLY A 144 2.18 -1.62 -3.28
CA GLY A 144 2.90 -2.89 -3.19
C GLY A 144 2.39 -3.75 -2.03
N TRP A 145 2.11 -3.11 -0.89
CA TRP A 145 1.59 -3.81 0.27
C TRP A 145 0.14 -4.27 0.11
N LEU A 146 -0.75 -3.44 -0.46
CA LEU A 146 -2.14 -3.82 -0.68
C LEU A 146 -2.25 -5.04 -1.62
N LYS A 147 -1.39 -5.10 -2.64
CA LYS A 147 -1.30 -6.28 -3.53
C LYS A 147 -0.92 -7.53 -2.73
N GLN A 148 0.17 -7.45 -1.95
CA GLN A 148 0.65 -8.56 -1.11
C GLN A 148 -0.40 -8.99 -0.07
N ALA A 149 -1.01 -8.03 0.63
CA ALA A 149 -2.03 -8.30 1.64
C ALA A 149 -3.25 -8.99 1.03
N ARG A 150 -3.66 -8.58 -0.18
CA ARG A 150 -4.74 -9.23 -0.92
C ARG A 150 -4.39 -10.65 -1.32
N GLU A 151 -3.18 -10.89 -1.82
CA GLU A 151 -2.72 -12.24 -2.18
C GLU A 151 -2.69 -13.16 -0.97
N GLN A 152 -2.13 -12.70 0.17
CA GLN A 152 -2.12 -13.48 1.41
C GLN A 152 -3.53 -13.79 1.92
N ALA A 153 -4.45 -12.81 1.90
CA ALA A 153 -5.83 -13.02 2.31
C ALA A 153 -6.62 -13.99 1.41
N LEU A 154 -6.16 -14.24 0.18
CA LEU A 154 -6.74 -15.24 -0.73
C LEU A 154 -6.09 -16.62 -0.59
N ILE A 155 -4.92 -16.70 0.04
CA ILE A 155 -4.17 -17.95 0.25
C ILE A 155 -4.49 -18.56 1.62
N GLU A 156 -4.78 -17.73 2.63
CA GLU A 156 -5.15 -18.22 3.96
C GLU A 156 -6.56 -18.83 3.94
N ASP A 157 -6.63 -20.15 4.14
CA ASP A 157 -7.85 -20.81 4.59
C ASP A 157 -8.24 -20.17 5.93
N ILE A 158 -9.33 -19.41 5.93
CA ILE A 158 -9.86 -18.79 7.14
C ILE A 158 -10.16 -19.96 8.11
N PRO A 159 -9.48 -20.03 9.26
CA PRO A 159 -9.72 -21.14 10.19
C PRO A 159 -11.20 -21.14 10.58
N SER A 160 -11.82 -22.32 10.52
CA SER A 160 -13.21 -22.48 10.92
C SER A 160 -13.42 -21.91 12.33
N PRO A 161 -14.49 -21.13 12.57
CA PRO A 161 -14.76 -20.52 13.88
C PRO A 161 -15.01 -21.57 14.98
N GLU A 162 -15.23 -22.82 14.59
CA GLU A 162 -15.34 -23.96 15.49
C GLU A 162 -13.95 -24.55 15.68
N GLY A 163 -13.32 -24.22 16.81
CA GLY A 163 -12.19 -25.00 17.29
C GLY A 163 -12.60 -26.46 17.38
N GLU A 164 -11.75 -27.34 16.86
CA GLU A 164 -11.89 -28.79 16.98
C GLU A 164 -12.05 -29.14 18.46
N ASN A 165 -13.29 -29.38 18.87
CA ASN A 165 -13.58 -30.06 20.13
C ASN A 165 -13.40 -31.55 19.86
N GLU A 166 -12.17 -32.04 20.01
CA GLU A 166 -11.89 -33.46 20.29
C GLU A 166 -11.29 -33.64 21.68
#